data_AF-T1GKA2-F1
#
_entry.id   AF-T1GKA2-F1
#
_cell.length_a   1.000
_cell.length_b   1.000
_cell.length_c   1.000
_cell.angle_alpha   90.00
_cell.angle_beta   90.00
_cell.angle_gamma   90.00
#
_symmetry.space_group_name_H-M   'P 1'
#
loop_
_entity.id
_entity.type
_entity.pdbx_description
1 polymer ?
#
loop_
_entity_poly.entity_id
_entity_poly.type
_entity_poly.pdbx_seq_one_letter_code
_entity_poly.pdbx_strand_id
1 'polypeptide(L)'
;MFHWPTFFGILYQLFLTLHPCPLMRIHFDENKKFPKYGLYAYSEGKLTEKARAMEFTGAPVVFVPGNSGSYKQARSFASVAIRKGLDNNWNHHLDYFTVLVVVDKMVDFDMEM
;
A
#
# COMPACT_ATOMS: atom_id res chain seq x y z
N MET A 1 -25.24 20.70 25.29
CA MET A 1 -25.13 20.43 23.85
C MET A 1 -23.66 20.62 23.48
N PHE A 2 -22.88 19.54 23.56
CA PHE A 2 -21.41 19.59 23.48
C PHE A 2 -20.98 19.31 22.04
N HIS A 3 -20.41 20.31 21.38
CA HIS A 3 -19.89 20.21 20.01
C HIS A 3 -18.45 19.68 20.06
N TRP A 4 -18.25 18.46 19.55
CA TRP A 4 -16.92 17.88 19.34
C TRP A 4 -16.80 17.24 17.95
N PRO A 5 -16.24 17.94 16.95
CA PRO A 5 -15.76 17.30 15.72
C PRO A 5 -14.25 17.47 15.46
N THR A 6 -13.54 18.34 16.19
CA THR A 6 -12.14 18.72 15.83
C THR A 6 -11.05 17.80 16.37
N PHE A 7 -11.18 17.22 17.57
CA PHE A 7 -10.13 16.35 18.12
C PHE A 7 -10.00 15.01 17.41
N PHE A 8 -11.12 14.43 16.93
CA PHE A 8 -11.07 13.20 16.14
C PHE A 8 -10.43 13.44 14.77
N GLY A 9 -10.70 14.59 14.15
CA GLY A 9 -10.09 14.98 12.88
C GLY A 9 -8.59 15.20 12.98
N ILE A 10 -8.12 15.88 14.04
CA ILE A 10 -6.68 16.11 14.26
C ILE A 10 -5.96 14.79 14.56
N LEU A 11 -6.53 13.90 15.38
CA LEU A 11 -5.92 12.61 15.68
C LEU A 11 -5.86 11.69 14.45
N TYR A 12 -6.90 11.70 13.61
CA TYR A 12 -6.92 10.97 12.35
C TYR A 12 -5.91 11.55 11.33
N GLN A 13 -5.82 12.88 11.24
CA GLN A 13 -4.83 13.55 10.41
C GLN A 13 -3.40 13.26 10.89
N LEU A 14 -3.14 13.24 12.20
CA LEU A 14 -1.85 12.90 12.79
C LEU A 14 -1.47 11.42 12.56
N PHE A 15 -2.46 10.52 12.63
CA PHE A 15 -2.26 9.09 12.33
C PHE A 15 -1.96 8.86 10.84
N LEU A 16 -2.59 9.61 9.93
CA LEU A 16 -2.32 9.53 8.50
C LEU A 16 -0.98 10.17 8.10
N THR A 17 -0.52 11.21 8.79
CA THR A 17 0.77 11.87 8.49
C THR A 17 1.98 11.15 9.10
N LEU A 18 1.80 10.43 10.21
CA LEU A 18 2.88 9.67 10.85
C LEU A 18 3.06 8.25 10.27
N HIS A 19 2.07 7.74 9.55
CA HIS A 19 2.15 6.46 8.86
C HIS A 19 2.05 6.70 7.34
N PRO A 20 3.19 6.93 6.64
CA PRO A 20 3.16 7.08 5.18
C PRO A 20 2.40 5.91 4.57
N CYS A 21 1.57 6.22 3.56
CA CYS A 21 0.82 5.22 2.82
C CYS A 21 1.76 4.05 2.45
N PRO A 22 1.51 2.82 2.92
CA PRO A 22 2.46 1.70 2.80
C PRO A 22 2.60 1.15 1.37
N LEU A 23 2.05 1.85 0.38
CA LEU A 23 2.06 1.47 -1.03
C LEU A 23 3.12 2.26 -1.77
N MET A 24 4.14 1.56 -2.26
CA MET A 24 5.26 2.15 -3.00
C MET A 24 5.19 1.72 -4.46
N ARG A 25 5.25 2.69 -5.38
CA ARG A 25 5.26 2.39 -6.81
C ARG A 25 6.58 1.73 -7.20
N ILE A 26 6.47 0.60 -7.91
CA ILE A 26 7.61 -0.11 -8.48
C ILE A 26 7.84 0.42 -9.90
N HIS A 27 9.07 0.86 -10.16
CA HIS A 27 9.52 1.28 -11.47
C HIS A 27 10.37 0.20 -12.12
N PHE A 28 9.96 -0.26 -13.30
CA PHE A 28 10.65 -1.27 -14.11
C PHE A 28 10.36 -1.03 -15.60
N ASP A 29 11.19 -1.58 -16.50
CA ASP A 29 11.20 -1.21 -17.92
C ASP A 29 9.88 -1.50 -18.64
N GLU A 30 9.18 -2.56 -18.26
CA GLU A 30 7.90 -2.98 -18.84
C GLU A 30 6.77 -1.98 -18.56
N ASN A 31 6.93 -1.08 -17.59
CA ASN A 31 6.00 0.04 -17.41
C ASN A 31 5.90 0.92 -18.67
N LYS A 32 6.96 0.97 -19.51
CA LYS A 32 6.94 1.66 -20.81
C LYS A 32 5.97 0.99 -21.79
N LYS A 33 5.83 -0.34 -21.72
CA LYS A 33 4.94 -1.13 -22.58
C LYS A 33 3.49 -1.09 -22.09
N PHE A 34 3.29 -0.97 -20.79
CA PHE A 34 1.97 -0.95 -20.15
C PHE A 34 1.77 0.30 -19.29
N PRO A 35 1.80 1.52 -19.88
CA PRO A 35 1.79 2.77 -19.12
C PRO A 35 0.49 3.00 -18.34
N LYS A 36 -0.59 2.32 -18.75
CA LYS A 36 -1.89 2.36 -18.08
C LYS A 36 -1.92 1.59 -16.76
N TYR A 37 -0.89 0.82 -16.44
CA TYR A 37 -0.84 0.01 -15.24
C TYR A 37 0.36 0.41 -14.37
N GLY A 38 0.12 0.49 -13.08
CA GLY A 38 1.13 0.72 -12.06
C GLY A 38 1.16 -0.46 -11.11
N LEU A 39 2.35 -0.97 -10.85
CA LEU A 39 2.58 -1.97 -9.82
C LEU A 39 3.01 -1.26 -8.54
N TYR A 40 2.41 -1.63 -7.42
CA TYR A 40 2.72 -1.07 -6.12
C TYR A 40 3.03 -2.19 -5.13
N ALA A 41 4.13 -2.08 -4.41
CA ALA A 41 4.45 -2.95 -3.28
C ALA A 41 3.80 -2.40 -2.01
N TYR A 42 3.18 -3.29 -1.24
CA TYR A 42 2.71 -2.99 0.10
C TYR A 42 3.72 -3.47 1.13
N SER A 43 4.12 -2.59 2.03
CA SER A 43 5.01 -2.98 3.13
C SER A 43 4.79 -2.16 4.40
N GLU A 44 4.87 -2.84 5.56
CA GLU A 44 4.76 -2.24 6.88
C GLU A 44 5.96 -2.55 7.77
N GLY A 45 6.29 -1.61 8.67
CA GLY A 45 7.34 -1.79 9.67
C GLY A 45 8.73 -2.05 9.07
N LYS A 46 9.43 -3.08 9.58
CA LYS A 46 10.81 -3.40 9.19
C LYS A 46 10.95 -3.86 7.73
N LEU A 47 9.87 -4.34 7.11
CA LEU A 47 9.90 -4.72 5.70
C LEU A 47 9.96 -3.50 4.77
N THR A 48 9.57 -2.32 5.27
CA THR A 48 9.47 -1.10 4.46
C THR A 48 10.83 -0.61 3.97
N GLU A 49 11.90 -0.80 4.76
CA GLU A 49 13.26 -0.47 4.33
C GLU A 49 13.73 -1.37 3.17
N LYS A 50 13.42 -2.67 3.23
CA LYS A 50 13.72 -3.63 2.16
C LYS A 50 12.92 -3.36 0.90
N ALA A 51 11.62 -3.08 1.06
CA ALA A 51 10.75 -2.72 -0.07
C ALA A 51 11.22 -1.45 -0.78
N ARG A 52 11.73 -0.44 -0.04
CA ARG A 52 12.37 0.75 -0.63
C ARG A 52 13.66 0.44 -1.38
N ALA A 53 14.43 -0.53 -0.89
CA ALA A 53 15.60 -1.05 -1.58
C ALA A 53 15.26 -2.01 -2.74
N MET A 54 13.96 -2.23 -3.02
CA MET A 54 13.46 -3.19 -4.01
C MET A 54 13.91 -4.64 -3.74
N GLU A 55 14.16 -4.97 -2.47
CA GLU A 55 14.54 -6.29 -2.00
C GLU A 55 13.31 -7.08 -1.55
N PHE A 56 12.77 -7.90 -2.45
CA PHE A 56 11.66 -8.79 -2.19
C PHE A 56 12.17 -10.23 -2.11
N THR A 57 12.06 -10.85 -0.93
CA THR A 57 12.63 -12.19 -0.63
C THR A 57 11.57 -13.20 -0.20
N GLY A 58 10.33 -12.76 -0.05
CA GLY A 58 9.18 -13.57 0.31
C GLY A 58 8.50 -14.17 -0.92
N ALA A 59 7.44 -14.96 -0.68
CA ALA A 59 6.61 -15.45 -1.77
C ALA A 59 5.71 -14.30 -2.28
N PRO A 60 5.66 -14.04 -3.60
CA PRO A 60 4.92 -12.90 -4.13
C PRO A 60 3.41 -13.17 -4.13
N VAL A 61 2.63 -12.19 -3.65
CA VAL A 61 1.17 -12.19 -3.68
C VAL A 61 0.69 -10.95 -4.41
N VAL A 62 -0.01 -11.13 -5.52
CA VAL A 62 -0.55 -10.02 -6.31
C VAL A 62 -2.06 -9.90 -6.07
N PHE A 63 -2.49 -8.74 -5.58
CA PHE A 63 -3.89 -8.35 -5.52
C PHE A 63 -4.28 -7.58 -6.79
N VAL A 64 -5.28 -8.07 -7.50
CA VAL A 64 -5.86 -7.39 -8.66
C VAL A 64 -7.26 -6.91 -8.27
N PRO A 65 -7.49 -5.59 -8.17
CA PRO A 65 -8.82 -5.07 -7.85
C PRO A 65 -9.81 -5.40 -8.98
N GLY A 66 -11.06 -5.69 -8.61
CA GLY A 66 -12.14 -5.84 -9.57
C GLY A 66 -12.51 -4.53 -10.28
N ASN A 67 -13.37 -4.59 -11.28
CA ASN A 67 -13.89 -3.40 -11.96
C ASN A 67 -14.59 -2.48 -10.92
N SER A 68 -14.11 -1.24 -10.76
CA SER A 68 -14.51 -0.29 -9.69
C SER A 68 -14.03 -0.60 -8.26
N GLY A 69 -13.26 -1.67 -8.06
CA GLY A 69 -12.59 -1.95 -6.78
C GLY A 69 -11.47 -0.95 -6.50
N SER A 70 -11.23 -0.65 -5.23
CA SER A 70 -10.14 0.27 -4.84
C SER A 70 -8.89 -0.53 -4.49
N TYR A 71 -7.75 -0.11 -5.03
CA TYR A 71 -6.44 -0.64 -4.63
C TYR A 71 -6.17 -0.50 -3.12
N LYS A 72 -6.86 0.43 -2.44
CA LYS A 72 -6.81 0.61 -0.97
C LYS A 72 -7.29 -0.64 -0.22
N GLN A 73 -8.10 -1.50 -0.83
CA GLN A 73 -8.51 -2.79 -0.26
C GLN A 73 -7.32 -3.74 -0.05
N ALA A 74 -6.25 -3.60 -0.83
CA ALA A 74 -5.02 -4.37 -0.64
C ALA A 74 -4.39 -4.10 0.73
N ARG A 75 -4.54 -2.89 1.30
CA ARG A 75 -3.97 -2.53 2.60
C ARG A 75 -4.58 -3.34 3.73
N SER A 76 -5.92 -3.40 3.81
CA SER A 76 -6.59 -4.12 4.89
C SER A 76 -6.31 -5.63 4.82
N PHE A 77 -6.27 -6.19 3.61
CA PHE A 77 -5.93 -7.58 3.39
C PHE A 77 -4.47 -7.91 3.75
N ALA A 78 -3.52 -7.14 3.23
CA ALA A 78 -2.09 -7.37 3.45
C ALA A 78 -1.68 -7.17 4.92
N SER A 79 -2.21 -6.15 5.61
CA SER A 79 -1.94 -5.94 7.04
C SER A 79 -2.36 -7.16 7.89
N VAL A 80 -3.57 -7.68 7.67
CA VAL A 80 -4.06 -8.86 8.39
C VAL A 80 -3.21 -10.08 8.08
N ALA A 81 -2.84 -10.29 6.82
CA ALA A 81 -2.12 -11.47 6.40
C ALA A 81 -0.64 -11.46 6.88
N ILE A 82 0.02 -10.30 6.85
CA ILE A 82 1.34 -10.10 7.47
C ILE A 82 1.26 -10.40 8.96
N ARG A 83 0.27 -9.83 9.66
CA ARG A 83 0.08 -10.05 11.10
C ARG A 83 -0.16 -11.53 11.43
N LYS A 84 -1.02 -12.21 10.67
CA LYS A 84 -1.26 -13.66 10.82
C LYS A 84 0.00 -14.47 10.56
N GLY A 85 0.84 -14.11 9.58
CA GLY A 85 2.09 -14.80 9.32
C GLY A 85 3.06 -14.68 10.51
N LEU A 86 3.16 -13.49 11.11
CA LEU A 86 3.96 -13.25 12.31
C LEU A 86 3.41 -14.03 13.52
N ASP A 87 2.11 -13.94 13.78
CA ASP A 87 1.47 -14.60 14.92
C ASP A 87 1.55 -16.14 14.85
N ASN A 88 1.56 -16.71 13.63
CA ASN A 88 1.72 -18.14 13.39
C ASN A 88 3.19 -18.57 13.18
N ASN A 89 4.15 -17.67 13.38
CA ASN A 89 5.58 -17.90 13.26
C ASN A 89 5.99 -18.56 11.92
N TRP A 90 5.42 -18.09 10.81
CA TRP A 90 5.73 -18.61 9.48
C TRP A 90 7.19 -18.34 9.13
N ASN A 91 7.89 -19.38 8.67
CA ASN A 91 9.28 -19.29 8.22
C ASN A 91 9.43 -18.50 6.89
N HIS A 92 8.33 -18.31 6.17
CA HIS A 92 8.29 -17.58 4.91
C HIS A 92 7.33 -16.40 5.04
N HIS A 93 7.80 -15.20 4.70
CA HIS A 93 6.96 -14.01 4.60
C HIS A 93 6.40 -13.90 3.19
N LEU A 94 5.33 -13.13 3.07
CA LEU A 94 4.65 -12.85 1.81
C LEU A 94 4.91 -11.41 1.41
N ASP A 95 5.32 -11.20 0.17
CA ASP A 95 5.53 -9.88 -0.41
C ASP A 95 4.27 -9.49 -1.19
N TYR A 96 3.57 -8.47 -0.71
CA TYR A 96 2.28 -8.06 -1.25
C TYR A 96 2.44 -6.99 -2.31
N PHE A 97 1.80 -7.22 -3.45
CA PHE A 97 1.75 -6.28 -4.56
C PHE A 97 0.31 -6.00 -4.94
N THR A 98 0.04 -4.81 -5.45
CA THR A 98 -1.26 -4.44 -6.02
C THR A 98 -1.06 -3.78 -7.38
N VAL A 99 -1.94 -4.14 -8.32
CA VAL A 99 -1.97 -3.53 -9.65
C VAL A 99 -3.07 -2.47 -9.67
N LEU A 100 -2.72 -1.29 -10.13
CA LEU A 100 -3.68 -0.20 -10.33
C LEU A 100 -3.65 0.26 -11.78
N VAL A 101 -4.83 0.50 -12.36
CA VAL A 101 -4.92 1.23 -13.60
C VAL A 101 -4.57 2.70 -13.32
N VAL A 102 -3.41 3.13 -13.79
CA VAL A 102 -2.99 4.53 -13.81
C VAL A 102 -3.77 5.22 -14.91
N VAL A 103 -5.05 5.46 -14.65
CA VAL A 103 -5.77 6.61 -15.24
C VAL A 103 -5.25 7.82 -14.46
N ASP A 104 -5.05 8.97 -15.10
CA ASP A 104 -4.39 10.21 -14.60
C ASP A 104 -4.71 10.65 -13.15
N LYS A 105 -5.73 10.07 -12.51
CA LYS A 105 -6.15 10.26 -11.12
C LYS A 105 -5.10 10.01 -10.03
N MET A 106 -3.95 9.40 -10.31
CA MET A 106 -2.90 9.17 -9.29
C MET A 106 -1.80 10.25 -9.31
N VAL A 107 -1.56 10.92 -10.46
CA VAL A 107 -0.58 12.01 -10.53
C VAL A 107 -1.13 13.29 -9.88
N ASP A 108 -2.45 13.52 -9.95
CA ASP A 108 -3.07 14.70 -9.37
C ASP A 108 -3.13 14.67 -7.83
N PHE A 109 -3.13 13.49 -7.20
CA PHE A 109 -3.38 13.39 -5.74
C PHE A 109 -2.12 13.37 -4.89
N ASP A 110 -0.96 13.02 -5.46
CA ASP A 110 0.33 13.05 -4.76
C ASP A 110 1.03 14.43 -4.86
N MET A 111 0.43 15.40 -5.58
CA MET A 111 1.00 16.75 -5.80
C MET A 111 0.21 17.90 -5.15
N GLU A 112 -0.96 17.63 -4.55
CA GLU A 112 -1.61 18.53 -3.59
C GLU A 112 -1.57 17.90 -2.19
N MET A 113 -0.43 18.02 -1.51
CA MET A 113 -0.34 18.17 -0.04
C MET A 113 1.03 18.72 0.34
#